data_AF-A0A936C0X4-F1
#
_entry.id   AF-A0A936C0X4-F1
#
_cell.length_a   1.000
_cell.length_b   1.000
_cell.length_c   1.000
_cell.angle_alpha   90.00
_cell.angle_beta   90.00
_cell.angle_gamma   90.00
#
_symmetry.space_group_name_H-M   'P 1'
#
loop_
_entity.id
_entity.type
_entity.pdbx_description
1 polymer ?
#
loop_
_entity_poly.entity_id
_entity_poly.type
_entity_poly.pdbx_seq_one_letter_code
_entity_poly.pdbx_strand_id
1 'polypeptide(L)'
;MDSILKGLPAYMLVGILIVVGVTQFHRLLGALLGIAFWVATGIIGLEAYARGGALGLPGIQFPRSVFLALSGGFIITYAFRAVAAVNASRRAAIQRRKRANDLDSSGPPDGEEEG
;
A
#
# COMPACT_ATOMS: atom_id res chain seq x y z
N MET A 1 -21.87 16.65 9.24
CA MET A 1 -21.14 16.61 7.95
C MET A 1 -20.14 17.75 7.83
N ASP A 2 -20.50 18.99 8.18
CA ASP A 2 -19.63 20.17 7.99
C ASP A 2 -18.32 20.13 8.79
N SER A 3 -18.30 19.51 9.98
CA SER A 3 -17.09 19.34 10.77
C SER A 3 -16.10 18.33 10.15
N ILE A 4 -16.59 17.34 9.39
CA ILE A 4 -15.74 16.36 8.68
C ILE A 4 -15.10 17.01 7.46
N LEU A 5 -15.87 17.82 6.74
CA LEU A 5 -15.39 18.55 5.55
C LEU A 5 -14.33 19.60 5.91
N LYS A 6 -14.50 20.32 7.02
CA LYS A 6 -13.47 21.27 7.52
C LYS A 6 -12.20 20.58 8.02
N GLY A 7 -12.32 19.36 8.55
CA GLY A 7 -11.20 18.55 9.03
C GLY A 7 -10.55 17.67 7.95
N LEU A 8 -11.06 17.66 6.71
CA LEU A 8 -10.62 16.71 5.69
C LEU A 8 -9.10 16.72 5.44
N PRO A 9 -8.42 17.88 5.38
CA PRO A 9 -6.96 17.90 5.22
C PRO A 9 -6.22 17.26 6.40
N ALA A 10 -6.71 17.45 7.63
CA ALA A 10 -6.15 16.84 8.82
C ALA A 10 -6.34 15.31 8.81
N TYR A 11 -7.54 14.83 8.44
CA TYR A 11 -7.79 13.40 8.26
C TYR A 11 -6.95 12.79 7.14
N MET A 12 -6.72 13.53 6.05
CA MET A 12 -5.83 13.10 4.97
C MET A 12 -4.39 12.94 5.48
N LEU A 13 -3.87 13.90 6.24
CA LEU A 13 -2.53 13.81 6.82
C LEU A 13 -2.38 12.63 7.79
N VAL A 14 -3.36 12.45 8.69
CA VAL A 14 -3.38 11.31 9.62
C VAL A 14 -3.45 9.99 8.87
N GLY A 15 -4.30 9.90 7.85
CA GLY A 15 -4.42 8.70 7.02
C GLY A 15 -3.14 8.39 6.23
N ILE A 16 -2.46 9.40 5.69
CA ILE A 16 -1.15 9.23 5.04
C ILE A 16 -0.12 8.69 6.05
N LEU A 17 -0.06 9.23 7.27
CA LEU A 17 0.85 8.73 8.32
C LEU A 17 0.57 7.26 8.66
N ILE A 18 -0.71 6.87 8.79
CA ILE A 18 -1.10 5.48 9.05
C ILE A 18 -0.69 4.57 7.89
N VAL A 19 -1.00 4.95 6.64
CA VAL A 19 -0.65 4.15 5.46
C VAL A 19 0.87 4.00 5.34
N VAL A 20 1.63 5.09 5.51
CA VAL A 20 3.10 5.05 5.48
C VAL A 20 3.63 4.18 6.61
N GLY A 21 3.12 4.33 7.83
CA GLY A 21 3.48 3.50 8.98
C GLY A 21 3.25 2.02 8.72
N VAL A 22 2.04 1.63 8.30
CA VAL A 22 1.71 0.23 7.98
C VAL A 22 2.57 -0.31 6.82
N THR A 23 2.89 0.53 5.84
CA THR A 23 3.74 0.15 4.71
C THR A 23 5.18 -0.17 5.13
N GLN A 24 5.71 0.45 6.19
CA GLN A 24 7.04 0.12 6.73
C GLN A 24 7.06 -1.27 7.35
N PHE A 25 6.01 -1.66 8.08
CA PHE A 25 5.91 -2.97 8.72
C PHE A 25 5.54 -4.09 7.75
N HIS A 26 4.60 -3.84 6.83
CA HIS A 26 4.13 -4.86 5.89
C HIS A 26 3.80 -4.27 4.53
N ARG A 27 4.71 -4.45 3.57
CA ARG A 27 4.63 -3.86 2.21
C ARG A 27 3.32 -4.13 1.48
N LEU A 28 2.79 -5.36 1.57
CA LEU A 28 1.53 -5.74 0.89
C LEU A 28 0.30 -5.10 1.55
N LEU A 29 0.14 -5.26 2.87
CA LEU A 29 -0.93 -4.65 3.66
C LEU A 29 -0.94 -3.12 3.53
N GLY A 30 0.23 -2.48 3.63
CA GLY A 30 0.35 -1.04 3.43
C GLY A 30 -0.02 -0.59 2.03
N ALA A 31 0.27 -1.41 1.00
CA ALA A 31 -0.14 -1.11 -0.36
C ALA A 31 -1.66 -1.21 -0.55
N LEU A 32 -2.29 -2.27 -0.04
CA LEU A 32 -3.75 -2.44 -0.09
C LEU A 32 -4.48 -1.36 0.70
N LEU A 33 -3.99 -1.05 1.91
CA LEU A 33 -4.53 0.01 2.75
C LEU A 33 -4.37 1.38 2.08
N GLY A 34 -3.24 1.63 1.42
CA GLY A 34 -3.02 2.84 0.63
C GLY A 34 -4.04 2.99 -0.50
N ILE A 35 -4.30 1.92 -1.28
CA ILE A 35 -5.33 1.94 -2.33
C ILE A 35 -6.70 2.26 -1.73
N ALA A 36 -7.11 1.53 -0.68
CA ALA A 36 -8.40 1.73 -0.04
C ALA A 36 -8.57 3.15 0.49
N PHE A 37 -7.52 3.69 1.12
CA PHE A 37 -7.48 5.05 1.65
C PHE A 37 -7.64 6.11 0.55
N TRP A 38 -6.88 6.01 -0.55
CA TRP A 38 -6.96 6.99 -1.63
C TRP A 38 -8.27 6.90 -2.41
N VAL A 39 -8.84 5.70 -2.58
CA VAL A 39 -10.19 5.53 -3.14
C VAL A 39 -11.24 6.21 -2.27
N ALA A 40 -11.24 5.95 -0.96
CA ALA A 40 -12.17 6.58 -0.03
C ALA A 40 -12.01 8.12 -0.02
N THR A 41 -10.77 8.59 0.01
CA THR A 41 -10.45 10.03 -0.07
C THR A 41 -10.91 10.65 -1.38
N GLY A 42 -10.77 9.94 -2.49
CA GLY A 42 -11.27 10.36 -3.81
C GLY A 42 -12.78 10.53 -3.81
N ILE A 43 -13.53 9.57 -3.25
CA ILE A 43 -15.00 9.60 -3.15
C ILE A 43 -15.46 10.76 -2.25
N ILE A 44 -14.94 10.83 -1.03
CA ILE A 44 -15.31 11.89 -0.06
C ILE A 44 -14.94 13.26 -0.63
N GLY A 45 -13.80 13.36 -1.31
CA GLY A 45 -13.39 14.60 -1.94
C GLY A 45 -14.28 15.00 -3.11
N LEU A 46 -14.75 14.05 -3.92
CA LEU A 46 -15.71 14.33 -4.97
C LEU A 46 -17.02 14.92 -4.41
N GLU A 47 -17.51 14.35 -3.30
CA GLU A 47 -18.69 14.87 -2.60
C GLU A 47 -18.44 16.27 -2.02
N ALA A 48 -17.25 16.53 -1.48
CA ALA A 48 -16.86 17.85 -0.99
C ALA A 48 -16.92 18.90 -2.11
N TYR A 49 -16.37 18.60 -3.29
CA TYR A 49 -16.43 19.49 -4.46
C TYR A 49 -17.86 19.67 -5.00
N ALA A 50 -18.69 18.62 -4.97
CA ALA A 50 -20.09 18.70 -5.42
C ALA A 50 -20.93 19.64 -4.54
N ARG A 51 -20.57 19.79 -3.26
CA ARG A 51 -21.22 20.70 -2.31
C ARG A 51 -20.65 22.13 -2.33
N GLY A 52 -19.81 22.46 -3.31
CA GLY A 52 -19.15 23.77 -3.41
C GLY A 52 -17.94 23.94 -2.48
N GLY A 53 -17.47 22.86 -1.85
CA GLY A 53 -16.21 22.86 -1.10
C GLY A 53 -15.00 22.78 -2.02
N ALA A 54 -13.82 23.11 -1.46
CA ALA A 54 -12.53 22.92 -2.12
C ALA A 54 -11.61 22.13 -1.19
N LEU A 55 -10.84 21.20 -1.77
CA LEU A 55 -9.82 20.46 -1.04
C LEU A 55 -8.43 20.98 -1.35
N GLY A 56 -7.63 21.10 -0.30
CA GLY A 56 -6.30 21.65 -0.41
C GLY A 56 -5.62 21.85 0.93
N LEU A 57 -4.36 22.24 0.86
CA LEU A 57 -3.59 22.61 2.04
C LEU A 57 -4.02 24.01 2.50
N PRO A 58 -3.80 24.37 3.77
CA PRO A 58 -3.97 25.75 4.22
C PRO A 58 -3.22 26.70 3.25
N GLY A 59 -3.96 27.58 2.57
CA GLY A 59 -3.41 28.53 1.60
C GLY A 59 -3.32 28.07 0.14
N ILE A 60 -3.61 26.80 -0.18
CA ILE A 60 -3.61 26.29 -1.57
C ILE A 60 -4.87 25.46 -1.80
N GLN A 61 -5.76 25.93 -2.68
CA GLN A 61 -6.91 25.16 -3.13
C GLN A 61 -6.59 24.45 -4.45
N PHE A 62 -6.76 23.13 -4.49
CA PHE A 62 -6.58 22.39 -5.73
C PHE A 62 -7.86 22.40 -6.56
N PRO A 63 -7.77 22.56 -7.89
CA PRO A 63 -8.87 22.25 -8.78
C PRO A 63 -9.28 20.77 -8.64
N ARG A 64 -10.58 20.48 -8.80
CA ARG A 64 -11.13 19.11 -8.74
C ARG A 64 -10.36 18.12 -9.64
N SER A 65 -9.99 18.56 -10.84
CA SER A 65 -9.21 17.75 -11.80
C SER A 65 -7.83 17.39 -11.25
N VAL A 66 -7.13 18.34 -10.62
CA VAL A 66 -5.81 18.13 -10.01
C VAL A 66 -5.91 17.18 -8.82
N PHE A 67 -6.92 17.36 -7.96
CA PHE A 67 -7.16 16.47 -6.84
C PHE A 67 -7.42 15.01 -7.28
N LEU A 68 -8.24 14.82 -8.32
CA LEU A 68 -8.51 13.49 -8.87
C LEU A 68 -7.29 12.89 -9.55
N ALA A 69 -6.50 13.69 -10.27
CA ALA A 69 -5.26 13.23 -10.88
C ALA A 69 -4.25 12.77 -9.80
N LEU A 70 -4.11 13.52 -8.70
CA LEU A 70 -3.26 13.14 -7.57
C LEU A 70 -3.76 11.86 -6.91
N SER A 71 -5.05 11.79 -6.56
CA SER A 71 -5.62 10.61 -5.92
C SER A 71 -5.50 9.36 -6.80
N GLY A 72 -5.83 9.49 -8.10
CA GLY A 72 -5.64 8.43 -9.08
C GLY A 72 -4.18 8.01 -9.25
N GLY A 73 -3.26 8.96 -9.31
CA GLY A 73 -1.82 8.71 -9.38
C GLY A 73 -1.31 7.94 -8.16
N PHE A 74 -1.78 8.29 -6.96
CA PHE A 74 -1.45 7.53 -5.75
C PHE A 74 -2.02 6.11 -5.79
N ILE A 75 -3.29 5.94 -6.21
CA ILE A 75 -3.90 4.60 -6.36
C ILE A 75 -3.06 3.73 -7.30
N ILE A 76 -2.68 4.24 -8.47
CA ILE A 76 -1.83 3.53 -9.45
C ILE A 76 -0.48 3.18 -8.82
N THR A 77 0.17 4.13 -8.13
CA THR A 77 1.46 3.90 -7.46
C THR A 77 1.36 2.78 -6.42
N TYR A 78 0.32 2.79 -5.59
CA TYR A 78 0.10 1.75 -4.60
C TYR A 78 -0.26 0.40 -5.23
N ALA A 79 -0.98 0.39 -6.36
CA ALA A 79 -1.24 -0.83 -7.13
C ALA A 79 0.07 -1.47 -7.64
N PHE A 80 0.99 -0.67 -8.20
CA PHE A 80 2.32 -1.16 -8.58
C PHE A 80 3.10 -1.74 -7.39
N ARG A 81 3.05 -1.08 -6.23
CA ARG A 81 3.68 -1.59 -5.00
C ARG A 81 3.07 -2.91 -4.53
N ALA A 82 1.75 -3.05 -4.62
CA ALA A 82 1.06 -4.29 -4.29
C ALA A 82 1.53 -5.43 -5.22
N VAL A 83 1.57 -5.20 -6.53
CA VAL A 83 2.06 -6.18 -7.52
C VAL A 83 3.51 -6.57 -7.24
N ALA A 84 4.38 -5.60 -6.98
CA ALA A 84 5.78 -5.86 -6.65
C ALA A 84 5.92 -6.69 -5.35
N ALA A 85 5.11 -6.40 -4.32
CA ALA A 85 5.10 -7.15 -3.08
C ALA A 85 4.62 -8.60 -3.27
N VAL A 86 3.60 -8.82 -4.10
CA VAL A 86 3.13 -10.17 -4.46
C VAL A 86 4.23 -10.94 -5.21
N ASN A 87 4.87 -10.32 -6.19
CA ASN A 87 5.95 -10.93 -6.96
C ASN A 87 7.16 -11.28 -6.09
N ALA A 88 7.53 -10.41 -5.14
CA ALA A 88 8.58 -10.68 -4.16
C ALA A 88 8.23 -11.88 -3.27
N SER A 89 6.97 -11.95 -2.81
CA SER A 89 6.49 -13.06 -1.98
C SER A 89 6.52 -14.40 -2.73
N ARG A 90 6.15 -14.41 -4.01
CA ARG A 90 6.25 -15.60 -4.89
C ARG A 90 7.70 -16.06 -5.06
N ARG A 91 8.64 -15.13 -5.30
CA ARG A 91 10.08 -15.46 -5.43
C ARG A 91 10.64 -16.05 -4.15
N ALA A 92 10.29 -15.49 -2.99
CA ALA A 92 10.70 -16.01 -1.68
C ALA A 92 10.12 -17.42 -1.42
N ALA A 93 8.86 -17.66 -1.80
CA ALA A 93 8.24 -18.99 -1.68
C ALA A 93 8.93 -20.05 -2.56
N ILE A 94 9.31 -19.69 -3.80
CA ILE A 94 10.04 -20.58 -4.71
C ILE A 94 11.44 -20.92 -4.15
N GLN A 95 12.17 -19.92 -3.61
CA GLN A 95 13.47 -20.16 -3.00
C GLN A 95 13.40 -21.06 -1.77
N ARG A 96 12.37 -20.91 -0.92
CA ARG A 96 12.15 -21.80 0.23
C ARG A 96 11.91 -23.25 -0.20
N ARG A 97 11.12 -23.45 -1.27
CA ARG A 97 10.89 -24.79 -1.83
C ARG A 97 12.17 -25.42 -2.39
N LYS A 98 13.00 -24.64 -3.11
CA LYS A 98 14.29 -25.13 -3.60
C LYS A 98 15.21 -25.56 -2.45
N ARG A 99 15.38 -24.70 -1.43
CA ARG A 99 16.20 -25.04 -0.25
C ARG A 99 15.71 -26.27 0.50
N ALA A 100 14.40 -26.45 0.64
CA ALA A 100 13.84 -27.64 1.27
C ALA A 100 14.14 -28.92 0.46
N ASN A 101 14.07 -28.83 -0.88
CA ASN A 101 14.37 -29.94 -1.77
C ASN A 101 15.87 -30.29 -1.78
N ASP A 102 16.75 -29.28 -1.72
CA ASP A 102 18.21 -29.48 -1.67
C ASP A 102 18.66 -30.14 -0.35
N LEU A 103 17.97 -29.88 0.76
CA LEU A 103 18.21 -30.50 2.07
C LEU A 103 17.73 -31.97 2.11
N ASP A 104 16.66 -32.29 1.40
CA ASP A 104 16.13 -33.66 1.31
C ASP A 104 17.00 -34.54 0.39
N SER A 105 17.61 -33.95 -0.66
CA SER A 105 18.51 -34.67 -1.56
C SER A 105 19.94 -34.85 -1.03
N SER A 106 20.29 -34.21 0.09
CA SER A 106 21.59 -34.36 0.76
C SER A 106 21.50 -35.34 1.92
N GLY A 107 20.83 -36.48 1.69
CA GLY A 107 20.67 -37.59 2.64
C GLY A 107 21.94 -37.88 3.45
N PRO A 108 21.79 -38.42 4.68
CA PRO A 108 22.90 -38.55 5.64
C PRO A 108 24.12 -39.17 4.94
N PRO A 109 25.34 -38.66 5.19
CA PRO A 109 26.53 -39.21 4.57
C PRO A 109 26.52 -40.71 4.82
N ASP A 110 26.41 -41.49 3.74
CA ASP A 110 26.45 -42.94 3.79
C ASP A 110 27.63 -43.32 4.66
N GLY A 111 27.33 -44.12 5.69
CA GLY A 111 28.16 -44.32 6.85
C GLY A 111 29.62 -44.53 6.48
N GLU A 112 30.49 -43.83 7.22
CA GLU A 112 31.81 -44.37 7.53
C GLU A 112 31.57 -45.73 8.19
N GLU A 113 31.57 -46.80 7.40
CA GLU A 113 31.76 -48.16 7.89
C GLU A 113 33.17 -48.22 8.45
N GLU A 114 33.26 -47.93 9.75
CA GLU A 114 34.39 -48.29 10.60
C GLU A 114 34.56 -49.83 10.60
N GLY A 115 35.78 -50.29 10.28
CA GLY A 115 36.33 -51.55 10.81
C GLY A 115 36.39 -52.73 9.87
#